data_AF-A0AAT9TGZ5-F1
#
_entry.id   AF-A0AAT9TGZ5-F1
#
_cell.length_a   1.000
_cell.length_b   1.000
_cell.length_c   1.000
_cell.angle_alpha   90.00
_cell.angle_beta   90.00
_cell.angle_gamma   90.00
#
_symmetry.space_group_name_H-M   'P 1'
#
loop_
_entity.id
_entity.type
_entity.pdbx_description
1 polymer ?
#
loop_
_entity_poly.entity_id
_entity_poly.type
_entity_poly.pdbx_seq_one_letter_code
_entity_poly.pdbx_strand_id
1 'polypeptide(L)'
;MRTNRIRTTALAATALVAALSLTACGGGEDKAMGTKAAGSTGTAAPAATSTGATEGTAGTAGTDSPAQPDAPKAGTPETQTVPAGGKHAGGNGNGAGSAKKPETAPNAKAAASIPACTTTNSKVTVSSVSRPINHLLLTVVNTGSTNCAAYHAPFLRFDGAQAVYPTYDDSKPQSVVVLSPGKKAYAGVALLGEPGQNEPAKSANLGVIMVDKNNQSKGESTLKLPAETYTDGLGFVTYWQSDVQSALMY
;
A
#
# COMPACT_ATOMS: atom_id res chain seq x y z
N MET A 1 -18.96 26.61 47.14
CA MET A 1 -19.77 26.01 46.06
C MET A 1 -20.22 27.13 45.13
N ARG A 2 -19.64 27.23 43.92
CA ARG A 2 -20.00 28.25 42.93
C ARG A 2 -20.71 27.56 41.77
N THR A 3 -22.03 27.71 41.74
CA THR A 3 -22.91 27.27 40.66
C THR A 3 -22.87 28.29 39.54
N ASN A 4 -22.31 27.93 38.38
CA ASN A 4 -22.40 28.75 37.18
C ASN A 4 -23.33 28.12 36.14
N ARG A 5 -24.29 28.95 35.72
CA ARG A 5 -25.45 28.66 34.86
C ARG A 5 -25.02 28.39 33.42
N ILE A 6 -25.64 27.38 32.83
CA ILE A 6 -25.56 27.05 31.40
C ILE A 6 -26.30 28.14 30.62
N ARG A 7 -25.62 28.78 29.66
CA ARG A 7 -26.26 29.62 28.65
C ARG A 7 -26.41 28.80 27.38
N THR A 8 -27.66 28.48 27.04
CA THR A 8 -28.05 27.92 25.75
C THR A 8 -28.09 29.04 24.71
N THR A 9 -27.29 28.91 23.65
CA THR A 9 -27.39 29.76 22.46
C THR A 9 -27.91 28.91 21.30
N ALA A 10 -29.18 29.12 20.95
CA ALA A 10 -29.73 28.69 19.68
C ALA A 10 -29.36 29.72 18.62
N LEU A 11 -28.84 29.29 17.47
CA LEU A 11 -28.61 30.15 16.30
C LEU A 11 -29.01 29.40 15.03
N ALA A 12 -29.65 30.19 14.16
CA ALA A 12 -30.59 29.80 13.13
C ALA A 12 -29.95 29.17 11.88
N ALA A 13 -30.72 28.31 11.22
CA ALA A 13 -30.43 27.77 9.90
C ALA A 13 -30.73 28.81 8.81
N THR A 14 -29.73 29.16 8.01
CA THR A 14 -29.90 29.90 6.75
C THR A 14 -29.74 28.92 5.59
N ALA A 15 -30.84 28.61 4.91
CA ALA A 15 -30.82 27.91 3.63
C ALA A 15 -30.63 28.93 2.49
N LEU A 16 -29.53 28.82 1.74
CA LEU A 16 -29.29 29.55 0.50
C LEU A 16 -29.64 28.61 -0.67
N VAL A 17 -30.72 28.92 -1.37
CA VAL A 17 -31.06 28.30 -2.65
C VAL A 17 -30.49 29.19 -3.76
N ALA A 18 -29.49 28.69 -4.48
CA ALA A 18 -29.00 29.32 -5.70
C ALA A 18 -29.71 28.69 -6.90
N ALA A 19 -30.59 29.45 -7.55
CA ALA A 19 -31.15 29.11 -8.85
C ALA A 19 -30.18 29.60 -9.93
N LEU A 20 -29.69 28.69 -10.79
CA LEU A 20 -28.89 29.04 -11.97
C LEU A 20 -29.82 29.07 -13.19
N SER A 21 -30.19 30.28 -13.62
CA SER A 21 -30.89 30.56 -14.87
C SER A 21 -29.91 30.44 -16.04
N LEU A 22 -30.11 29.41 -16.89
CA LEU A 22 -29.35 29.22 -18.13
C LEU A 22 -30.12 29.90 -19.29
N THR A 23 -29.69 31.10 -19.68
CA THR A 23 -30.22 31.80 -20.85
C THR A 23 -29.40 31.47 -22.09
N ALA A 24 -30.11 31.11 -23.16
CA ALA A 24 -29.63 30.67 -24.46
C ALA A 24 -28.76 31.70 -25.22
N CYS A 25 -27.91 31.19 -26.12
CA CYS A 25 -27.47 31.93 -27.30
C CYS A 25 -27.24 30.98 -28.49
N GLY A 26 -28.12 31.10 -29.51
CA GLY A 26 -27.95 30.78 -30.95
C GLY A 26 -27.65 29.32 -31.34
N GLY A 27 -28.45 28.61 -32.14
CA GLY A 27 -29.29 29.04 -33.25
C GLY A 27 -28.62 28.64 -34.57
N GLY A 28 -29.01 27.49 -35.12
CA GLY A 28 -28.51 26.95 -36.38
C GLY A 28 -29.30 25.70 -36.78
N GLU A 29 -30.53 25.89 -37.24
CA GLU A 29 -31.34 24.85 -37.88
C GLU A 29 -31.07 24.87 -39.38
N ASP A 30 -30.87 23.70 -40.00
CA ASP A 30 -31.49 23.40 -41.31
C ASP A 30 -31.28 21.95 -41.78
N LYS A 31 -32.40 21.36 -42.23
CA LYS A 31 -32.61 20.19 -43.11
C LYS A 31 -32.69 18.77 -42.50
N ALA A 32 -33.88 18.50 -41.95
CA ALA A 32 -34.93 17.64 -42.52
C ALA A 32 -34.62 16.26 -43.15
N MET A 33 -35.41 15.29 -42.63
CA MET A 33 -36.16 14.23 -43.34
C MET A 33 -35.52 12.85 -43.50
N GLY A 34 -36.20 11.83 -42.95
CA GLY A 34 -35.92 10.42 -43.24
C GLY A 34 -36.67 9.44 -42.33
N THR A 35 -37.96 9.25 -42.58
CA THR A 35 -38.86 8.27 -41.97
C THR A 35 -38.46 6.80 -42.24
N LYS A 36 -38.62 5.91 -41.24
CA LYS A 36 -39.54 4.74 -41.24
C LYS A 36 -39.01 3.55 -40.41
N ALA A 37 -40.00 2.89 -39.79
CA ALA A 37 -39.96 1.84 -38.79
C ALA A 37 -39.57 0.42 -39.27
N ALA A 38 -39.21 -0.37 -38.26
CA ALA A 38 -39.59 -1.76 -37.97
C ALA A 38 -39.52 -2.83 -39.08
N GLY A 39 -38.73 -3.87 -38.75
CA GLY A 39 -39.06 -5.27 -39.00
C GLY A 39 -38.51 -5.88 -40.28
N SER A 40 -37.64 -6.87 -40.15
CA SER A 40 -37.94 -8.20 -40.70
C SER A 40 -37.02 -9.26 -40.10
N THR A 41 -37.68 -10.31 -39.61
CA THR A 41 -37.19 -11.67 -39.42
C THR A 41 -36.53 -12.23 -40.68
N GLY A 42 -35.47 -13.03 -40.48
CA GLY A 42 -34.83 -13.83 -41.53
C GLY A 42 -34.14 -15.04 -40.93
N THR A 43 -34.92 -16.11 -40.70
CA THR A 43 -34.42 -17.46 -40.43
C THR A 43 -33.89 -18.07 -41.73
N ALA A 44 -32.65 -18.56 -41.75
CA ALA A 44 -32.19 -19.61 -42.65
C ALA A 44 -31.07 -20.43 -42.00
N ALA A 45 -31.11 -21.72 -42.33
CA ALA A 45 -30.58 -22.92 -41.67
C ALA A 45 -29.03 -23.08 -41.62
N PRO A 46 -28.52 -24.09 -40.88
CA PRO A 46 -27.14 -24.17 -40.41
C PRO A 46 -26.22 -24.98 -41.33
N ALA A 47 -24.91 -24.79 -41.19
CA ALA A 47 -23.89 -25.71 -41.70
C ALA A 47 -23.00 -26.17 -40.54
N ALA A 48 -22.86 -27.49 -40.45
CA ALA A 48 -22.24 -28.24 -39.37
C ALA A 48 -20.71 -28.17 -39.36
N THR A 49 -20.10 -28.29 -38.18
CA THR A 49 -19.11 -29.34 -37.85
C THR A 49 -18.58 -29.14 -36.43
N SER A 50 -18.64 -30.19 -35.60
CA SER A 50 -17.58 -30.66 -34.68
C SER A 50 -18.15 -31.55 -33.58
N THR A 51 -17.92 -32.87 -33.69
CA THR A 51 -17.91 -33.77 -32.53
C THR A 51 -16.77 -34.77 -32.69
N GLY A 52 -15.78 -34.64 -31.80
CA GLY A 52 -15.29 -35.69 -30.90
C GLY A 52 -14.88 -37.08 -31.41
N ALA A 53 -13.57 -37.32 -31.29
CA ALA A 53 -12.91 -38.40 -30.51
C ALA A 53 -13.04 -39.89 -30.92
N THR A 54 -11.88 -40.54 -31.11
CA THR A 54 -11.37 -41.81 -30.50
C THR A 54 -10.06 -42.19 -31.23
N GLU A 55 -8.88 -42.25 -30.59
CA GLU A 55 -8.27 -43.26 -29.69
C GLU A 55 -7.26 -44.20 -30.39
N GLY A 56 -6.12 -44.43 -29.71
CA GLY A 56 -5.14 -45.52 -29.92
C GLY A 56 -3.97 -45.20 -30.86
N THR A 57 -2.70 -45.54 -30.63
CA THR A 57 -2.05 -46.40 -29.63
C THR A 57 -0.52 -46.21 -29.69
N ALA A 58 0.12 -46.30 -28.52
CA ALA A 58 1.49 -46.68 -28.14
C ALA A 58 2.69 -46.61 -29.14
N GLY A 59 3.80 -46.09 -28.61
CA GLY A 59 5.16 -46.32 -29.11
C GLY A 59 6.22 -45.83 -28.11
N THR A 60 6.94 -46.78 -27.54
CA THR A 60 7.85 -46.69 -26.37
C THR A 60 9.29 -46.26 -26.74
N ALA A 61 10.00 -45.79 -25.71
CA ALA A 61 11.46 -45.87 -25.47
C ALA A 61 12.37 -44.73 -25.98
N GLY A 62 13.22 -44.25 -25.06
CA GLY A 62 14.38 -43.41 -25.36
C GLY A 62 14.88 -42.61 -24.15
N THR A 63 15.70 -43.26 -23.34
CA THR A 63 16.64 -42.70 -22.36
C THR A 63 17.48 -41.56 -22.93
N ASP A 64 17.74 -40.50 -22.14
CA ASP A 64 19.09 -40.05 -21.76
C ASP A 64 19.06 -38.75 -20.94
N SER A 65 19.66 -38.80 -19.74
CA SER A 65 20.13 -37.63 -19.00
C SER A 65 21.35 -37.03 -19.70
N PRO A 66 21.55 -35.72 -19.56
CA PRO A 66 22.85 -35.30 -19.06
C PRO A 66 22.77 -34.26 -17.95
N ALA A 67 23.87 -34.20 -17.23
CA ALA A 67 24.11 -33.52 -15.98
C ALA A 67 24.02 -31.98 -16.02
N GLN A 68 23.75 -31.47 -14.83
CA GLN A 68 24.08 -30.16 -14.26
C GLN A 68 25.32 -29.46 -14.87
N PRO A 69 25.28 -28.12 -14.94
CA PRO A 69 26.43 -27.32 -14.56
C PRO A 69 26.09 -26.33 -13.43
N ASP A 70 27.05 -26.23 -12.52
CA ASP A 70 27.08 -25.47 -11.28
C ASP A 70 26.90 -23.95 -11.44
N ALA A 71 26.37 -23.36 -10.36
CA ALA A 71 26.28 -21.92 -10.13
C ALA A 71 27.67 -21.25 -10.00
N PRO A 72 27.87 -20.04 -10.53
CA PRO A 72 29.06 -19.26 -10.22
C PRO A 72 28.92 -18.56 -8.85
N LYS A 73 29.96 -18.79 -8.04
CA LYS A 73 30.19 -18.33 -6.68
C LYS A 73 30.42 -16.82 -6.59
N ALA A 74 29.87 -16.23 -5.52
CA ALA A 74 30.09 -14.86 -5.08
C ALA A 74 31.59 -14.55 -4.84
N GLY A 75 32.04 -13.42 -5.39
CA GLY A 75 33.33 -12.80 -5.07
C GLY A 75 33.19 -11.78 -3.95
N THR A 76 34.01 -11.91 -2.92
CA THR A 76 34.25 -10.91 -1.85
C THR A 76 35.73 -10.48 -1.92
N PRO A 77 36.11 -9.33 -1.35
CA PRO A 77 36.75 -8.25 -2.09
C PRO A 77 38.28 -8.25 -1.95
N GLU A 78 38.95 -7.80 -3.00
CA GLU A 78 40.40 -7.59 -2.99
C GLU A 78 40.79 -6.40 -2.10
N THR A 79 41.71 -6.68 -1.19
CA THR A 79 42.39 -5.70 -0.33
C THR A 79 43.43 -4.97 -1.16
N GLN A 80 43.22 -3.68 -1.43
CA GLN A 80 44.26 -2.80 -1.98
C GLN A 80 45.02 -2.09 -0.86
N THR A 81 46.28 -2.50 -0.71
CA THR A 81 47.35 -1.79 -0.01
C THR A 81 48.08 -0.87 -0.99
N VAL A 82 48.20 0.42 -0.66
CA VAL A 82 49.18 1.36 -1.24
C VAL A 82 49.48 2.48 -0.20
N PRO A 83 50.61 3.19 -0.28
CA PRO A 83 51.62 3.16 0.77
C PRO A 83 51.81 4.49 1.51
N ALA A 84 52.60 4.39 2.59
CA ALA A 84 53.07 5.51 3.40
C ALA A 84 54.01 6.47 2.64
N GLY A 85 53.91 7.77 2.96
CA GLY A 85 54.96 8.75 2.71
C GLY A 85 54.49 10.20 2.76
N GLY A 86 54.91 10.95 3.79
CA GLY A 86 54.80 12.42 3.79
C GLY A 86 54.88 13.05 5.19
N LYS A 87 56.06 13.53 5.55
CA LYS A 87 56.47 14.14 6.83
C LYS A 87 56.15 15.63 6.90
N HIS A 88 55.83 16.18 8.08
CA HIS A 88 56.29 17.47 8.64
C HIS A 88 55.98 17.45 10.17
N ALA A 89 56.97 17.31 11.07
CA ALA A 89 57.67 18.37 11.84
C ALA A 89 56.71 19.34 12.55
N GLY A 90 56.74 19.59 13.86
CA GLY A 90 57.61 19.20 14.97
C GLY A 90 57.07 19.88 16.25
N GLY A 91 57.47 19.42 17.43
CA GLY A 91 57.06 20.04 18.69
C GLY A 91 57.37 19.18 19.91
N ASN A 92 58.64 19.12 20.32
CA ASN A 92 59.05 18.61 21.61
C ASN A 92 58.53 19.53 22.73
N GLY A 93 57.77 18.97 23.67
CA GLY A 93 57.43 19.59 24.93
C GLY A 93 57.34 18.53 26.02
N ASN A 94 58.44 18.33 26.73
CA ASN A 94 58.50 17.47 27.92
C ASN A 94 57.59 18.07 29.00
N GLY A 95 56.53 17.36 29.37
CA GLY A 95 55.70 17.68 30.51
C GLY A 95 55.19 16.40 31.14
N ALA A 96 55.83 15.99 32.24
CA ALA A 96 55.33 14.93 33.11
C ALA A 96 53.94 15.33 33.63
N GLY A 97 52.91 14.62 33.17
CA GLY A 97 51.52 14.82 33.58
C GLY A 97 50.81 13.48 33.63
N SER A 98 50.29 13.15 34.80
CA SER A 98 49.64 11.91 35.18
C SER A 98 48.77 11.30 34.08
N ALA A 99 49.03 10.03 33.75
CA ALA A 99 48.19 9.23 32.87
C ALA A 99 46.78 9.09 33.47
N LYS A 100 45.84 9.94 33.04
CA LYS A 100 44.42 9.71 33.26
C LYS A 100 44.02 8.56 32.32
N LYS A 101 43.66 7.42 32.91
CA LYS A 101 43.01 6.29 32.22
C LYS A 101 41.96 6.84 31.25
N PRO A 102 41.88 6.36 29.99
CA PRO A 102 40.79 6.74 29.11
C PRO A 102 39.48 6.38 29.81
N GLU A 103 38.68 7.39 30.16
CA GLU A 103 37.29 7.17 30.51
C GLU A 103 36.64 6.59 29.27
N THR A 104 36.27 5.32 29.36
CA THR A 104 35.41 4.66 28.40
C THR A 104 34.19 5.57 28.22
N ALA A 105 34.05 6.15 27.02
CA ALA A 105 32.86 6.90 26.66
C ALA A 105 31.64 6.06 27.05
N PRO A 106 30.64 6.62 27.73
CA PRO A 106 29.45 5.87 28.07
C PRO A 106 28.91 5.29 26.77
N ASN A 107 28.83 3.96 26.69
CA ASN A 107 28.19 3.26 25.59
C ASN A 107 26.86 3.97 25.34
N ALA A 108 26.75 4.68 24.21
CA ALA A 108 25.53 5.35 23.81
C ALA A 108 24.47 4.27 23.70
N LYS A 109 23.63 4.15 24.74
CA LYS A 109 22.54 3.19 24.79
C LYS A 109 21.71 3.45 23.54
N ALA A 110 21.61 2.45 22.66
CA ALA A 110 20.75 2.53 21.50
C ALA A 110 19.37 3.04 21.95
N ALA A 111 18.87 4.08 21.27
CA ALA A 111 17.59 4.67 21.57
C ALA A 111 16.54 3.55 21.67
N ALA A 112 15.76 3.56 22.75
CA ALA A 112 14.73 2.55 22.94
C ALA A 112 13.76 2.58 21.74
N SER A 113 13.52 1.42 21.13
CA SER A 113 12.60 1.33 20.00
C SER A 113 11.20 1.72 20.44
N ILE A 114 10.53 2.55 19.64
CA ILE A 114 9.12 2.87 19.84
C ILE A 114 8.31 1.57 19.65
N PRO A 115 7.35 1.24 20.53
CA PRO A 115 6.49 0.08 20.34
C PRO A 115 5.69 0.17 19.04
N ALA A 116 5.44 -0.96 18.39
CA ALA A 116 4.60 -1.00 17.20
C ALA A 116 3.13 -0.69 17.55
N CYS A 117 2.41 -0.11 16.59
CA CYS A 117 0.96 -0.13 16.60
C CYS A 117 0.48 -1.58 16.33
N THR A 118 -0.52 -2.01 17.09
CA THR A 118 -1.03 -3.39 17.14
C THR A 118 -2.55 -3.35 17.23
N THR A 119 -3.19 -4.51 17.09
CA THR A 119 -4.67 -4.61 17.18
C THR A 119 -5.21 -4.33 18.58
N THR A 120 -4.35 -4.31 19.61
CA THR A 120 -4.74 -4.02 20.99
C THR A 120 -4.71 -2.53 21.31
N ASN A 121 -3.73 -1.79 20.77
CA ASN A 121 -3.54 -0.36 21.07
C ASN A 121 -3.97 0.55 19.91
N SER A 122 -4.43 -0.01 18.80
CA SER A 122 -4.82 0.75 17.62
C SER A 122 -6.05 0.14 16.97
N LYS A 123 -6.84 0.99 16.30
CA LYS A 123 -7.99 0.58 15.50
C LYS A 123 -7.72 0.88 14.04
N VAL A 124 -7.98 -0.10 13.17
CA VAL A 124 -7.88 0.06 11.72
C VAL A 124 -9.28 0.10 11.10
N THR A 125 -9.46 0.97 10.11
CA THR A 125 -10.69 1.05 9.30
C THR A 125 -10.34 1.14 7.82
N VAL A 126 -11.26 0.72 6.96
CA VAL A 126 -11.16 0.83 5.50
C VAL A 126 -12.32 1.66 4.97
N SER A 127 -12.07 2.51 3.98
CA SER A 127 -13.09 3.32 3.31
C SER A 127 -12.79 3.47 1.82
N SER A 128 -13.83 3.60 1.01
CA SER A 128 -13.71 4.03 -0.39
C SER A 128 -13.26 5.49 -0.48
N VAL A 129 -12.53 5.82 -1.54
CA VAL A 129 -12.19 7.20 -1.90
C VAL A 129 -12.71 7.53 -3.29
N SER A 130 -13.01 8.80 -3.54
CA SER A 130 -13.53 9.25 -4.84
C SER A 130 -12.42 9.53 -5.85
N ARG A 131 -11.22 9.89 -5.37
CA ARG A 131 -10.02 10.13 -6.16
C ARG A 131 -8.79 9.68 -5.35
N PRO A 132 -7.84 8.95 -5.94
CA PRO A 132 -7.91 8.30 -7.26
C PRO A 132 -9.02 7.23 -7.35
N ILE A 133 -9.38 6.83 -8.58
CA ILE A 133 -10.31 5.72 -8.82
C ILE A 133 -9.63 4.38 -8.44
N ASN A 134 -10.41 3.32 -8.24
CA ASN A 134 -9.89 1.97 -7.91
C ASN A 134 -9.00 1.95 -6.65
N HIS A 135 -9.29 2.82 -5.68
CA HIS A 135 -8.53 2.90 -4.45
C HIS A 135 -9.41 2.77 -3.21
N LEU A 136 -8.84 2.15 -2.19
CA LEU A 136 -9.31 2.23 -0.81
C LEU A 136 -8.30 2.99 0.03
N LEU A 137 -8.78 3.53 1.15
CA LEU A 137 -7.96 4.13 2.18
C LEU A 137 -8.07 3.31 3.46
N LEU A 138 -6.93 2.78 3.91
CA LEU A 138 -6.78 2.28 5.26
C LEU A 138 -6.41 3.44 6.18
N THR A 139 -7.05 3.49 7.35
CA THR A 139 -6.72 4.43 8.41
C THR A 139 -6.46 3.64 9.68
N VAL A 140 -5.29 3.84 10.29
CA VAL A 140 -5.00 3.37 11.64
C VAL A 140 -5.05 4.55 12.60
N VAL A 141 -5.71 4.37 13.74
CA VAL A 141 -5.72 5.34 14.85
C VAL A 141 -5.16 4.70 16.10
N ASN A 142 -4.22 5.37 16.77
CA ASN A 142 -3.73 4.94 18.08
C ASN A 142 -4.80 5.22 19.14
N THR A 143 -5.36 4.16 19.71
CA THR A 143 -6.37 4.22 20.78
C THR A 143 -5.79 4.00 22.17
N GLY A 144 -4.49 3.75 22.27
CA GLY A 144 -3.76 3.59 23.52
C GLY A 144 -3.42 4.91 24.21
N SER A 145 -2.69 4.80 25.33
CA SER A 145 -2.28 5.94 26.17
C SER A 145 -0.84 6.41 25.92
N THR A 146 -0.08 5.72 25.07
CA THR A 146 1.33 6.02 24.76
C THR A 146 1.55 6.04 23.25
N ASN A 147 2.70 6.59 22.82
CA ASN A 147 3.06 6.59 21.39
C ASN A 147 3.25 5.16 20.88
N CYS A 148 2.76 4.89 19.66
CA CYS A 148 3.10 3.69 18.90
C CYS A 148 3.59 4.07 17.51
N ALA A 149 4.33 3.19 16.84
CA ALA A 149 4.82 3.40 15.49
C ALA A 149 4.13 2.46 14.51
N ALA A 150 3.60 3.03 13.42
CA ALA A 150 3.05 2.29 12.30
C ALA A 150 4.22 1.91 11.37
N TYR A 151 4.83 0.75 11.63
CA TYR A 151 5.98 0.25 10.89
C TYR A 151 5.56 -0.36 9.55
N HIS A 152 6.40 -0.16 8.53
CA HIS A 152 6.29 -0.76 7.18
C HIS A 152 4.92 -0.53 6.51
N ALA A 153 4.61 -1.30 5.48
CA ALA A 153 3.24 -1.46 4.99
C ALA A 153 2.53 -2.56 5.80
N PRO A 154 1.21 -2.49 5.97
CA PRO A 154 0.47 -3.62 6.52
C PRO A 154 0.45 -4.78 5.51
N PHE A 155 0.55 -6.02 5.98
CA PHE A 155 0.23 -7.14 5.10
C PHE A 155 -1.28 -7.25 4.96
N LEU A 156 -1.75 -7.35 3.72
CA LEU A 156 -3.16 -7.46 3.41
C LEU A 156 -3.48 -8.85 2.88
N ARG A 157 -4.64 -9.37 3.27
CA ARG A 157 -5.17 -10.63 2.79
C ARG A 157 -6.64 -10.47 2.42
N PHE A 158 -6.90 -10.45 1.12
CA PHE A 158 -8.24 -10.47 0.57
C PHE A 158 -8.87 -11.87 0.68
N ASP A 159 -10.18 -11.98 0.49
CA ASP A 159 -10.86 -13.27 0.55
C ASP A 159 -10.33 -14.22 -0.53
N GLY A 160 -10.04 -15.46 -0.15
CA GLY A 160 -9.51 -16.47 -1.08
C GLY A 160 -8.09 -16.23 -1.59
N ALA A 161 -7.41 -15.15 -1.17
CA ALA A 161 -6.05 -14.85 -1.58
C ALA A 161 -5.07 -15.92 -1.08
N GLN A 162 -4.22 -16.43 -1.98
CA GLN A 162 -3.19 -17.43 -1.68
C GLN A 162 -1.88 -16.82 -1.19
N ALA A 163 -1.69 -15.51 -1.39
CA ALA A 163 -0.52 -14.76 -0.98
C ALA A 163 -0.94 -13.43 -0.32
N VAL A 164 0.01 -12.81 0.39
CA VAL A 164 -0.16 -11.43 0.86
C VAL A 164 -0.23 -10.49 -0.33
N TYR A 165 -1.04 -9.45 -0.21
CA TYR A 165 -1.16 -8.44 -1.25
C TYR A 165 0.17 -7.71 -1.46
N PRO A 166 0.54 -7.38 -2.72
CA PRO A 166 1.81 -6.72 -3.00
C PRO A 166 1.95 -5.38 -2.26
N THR A 167 3.16 -5.09 -1.82
CA THR A 167 3.51 -3.78 -1.26
C THR A 167 4.17 -2.92 -2.33
N TYR A 168 3.82 -1.64 -2.40
CA TYR A 168 4.47 -0.69 -3.29
C TYR A 168 5.71 -0.08 -2.63
N ASP A 169 6.89 -0.60 -2.96
CA ASP A 169 8.14 -0.28 -2.27
C ASP A 169 8.57 1.18 -2.37
N ASP A 170 8.25 1.85 -3.48
CA ASP A 170 8.58 3.27 -3.70
C ASP A 170 7.76 4.21 -2.79
N SER A 171 6.72 3.70 -2.12
CA SER A 171 5.97 4.50 -1.13
C SER A 171 6.62 4.56 0.26
N LYS A 172 7.80 3.98 0.45
CA LYS A 172 8.48 3.98 1.77
C LYS A 172 8.74 5.41 2.27
N PRO A 173 8.20 5.81 3.43
CA PRO A 173 8.42 7.16 3.95
C PRO A 173 9.86 7.34 4.44
N GLN A 174 10.33 8.58 4.46
CA GLN A 174 11.66 8.95 4.96
C GLN A 174 11.89 8.53 6.42
N SER A 175 10.81 8.49 7.22
CA SER A 175 10.82 8.04 8.61
C SER A 175 9.56 7.27 8.95
N VAL A 176 9.66 6.35 9.91
CA VAL A 176 8.48 5.64 10.44
C VAL A 176 7.44 6.63 10.98
N VAL A 177 6.17 6.37 10.71
CA VAL A 177 5.07 7.21 11.21
C VAL A 177 4.80 6.86 12.67
N VAL A 178 5.09 7.80 13.57
CA VAL A 178 4.84 7.67 15.02
C VAL A 178 3.53 8.36 15.37
N LEU A 179 2.64 7.62 16.01
CA LEU A 179 1.31 8.05 16.41
C LEU A 179 1.24 8.28 17.91
N SER A 180 1.04 9.53 18.31
CA SER A 180 0.54 9.84 19.66
C SER A 180 -0.90 9.36 19.86
N PRO A 181 -1.37 9.23 21.11
CA PRO A 181 -2.77 8.90 21.39
C PRO A 181 -3.75 9.75 20.57
N GLY A 182 -4.68 9.10 19.87
CA GLY A 182 -5.68 9.72 19.00
C GLY A 182 -5.17 10.17 17.63
N LYS A 183 -3.88 10.05 17.32
CA LYS A 183 -3.33 10.38 15.99
C LYS A 183 -3.47 9.21 15.02
N LYS A 184 -3.39 9.54 13.72
CA LYS A 184 -3.70 8.65 12.62
C LYS A 184 -2.55 8.51 11.63
N ALA A 185 -2.45 7.35 10.99
CA ALA A 185 -1.69 7.12 9.77
C ALA A 185 -2.59 6.50 8.70
N TYR A 186 -2.15 6.57 7.45
CA TYR A 186 -2.93 6.20 6.29
C TYR A 186 -2.15 5.28 5.35
N ALA A 187 -2.80 4.31 4.73
CA ALA A 187 -2.22 3.53 3.64
C ALA A 187 -3.23 3.46 2.50
N GLY A 188 -2.77 3.69 1.28
CA GLY A 188 -3.55 3.51 0.07
C GLY A 188 -3.53 2.05 -0.33
N VAL A 189 -4.66 1.58 -0.85
CA VAL A 189 -4.78 0.25 -1.46
C VAL A 189 -5.27 0.45 -2.88
N ALA A 190 -4.38 0.34 -3.84
CA ALA A 190 -4.71 0.26 -5.25
C ALA A 190 -5.30 -1.12 -5.51
N LEU A 191 -6.51 -1.17 -6.07
CA LEU A 191 -7.27 -2.41 -6.21
C LEU A 191 -6.98 -3.13 -7.53
N LEU A 192 -6.89 -2.37 -8.61
CA LEU A 192 -6.80 -2.87 -9.98
C LEU A 192 -5.70 -2.11 -10.74
N GLY A 193 -4.99 -2.81 -11.61
CA GLY A 193 -4.07 -2.20 -12.57
C GLY A 193 -4.77 -1.69 -13.83
N GLU A 194 -4.00 -1.53 -14.91
CA GLU A 194 -4.56 -1.20 -16.22
C GLU A 194 -5.54 -2.30 -16.69
N PRO A 195 -6.69 -1.93 -17.30
CA PRO A 195 -7.69 -2.90 -17.75
C PRO A 195 -7.11 -3.98 -18.68
N GLY A 196 -7.57 -5.22 -18.51
CA GLY A 196 -7.29 -6.34 -19.43
C GLY A 196 -6.09 -7.21 -19.08
N GLN A 197 -5.33 -6.86 -18.03
CA GLN A 197 -4.11 -7.58 -17.68
C GLN A 197 -4.33 -8.80 -16.78
N ASN A 198 -5.41 -8.79 -15.98
CA ASN A 198 -5.76 -9.88 -15.05
C ASN A 198 -7.27 -9.94 -14.82
N GLU A 199 -7.79 -11.12 -14.46
CA GLU A 199 -9.20 -11.28 -14.09
C GLU A 199 -9.44 -10.80 -12.66
N PRO A 200 -10.32 -9.79 -12.43
CA PRO A 200 -10.58 -9.27 -11.10
C PRO A 200 -11.36 -10.26 -10.23
N ALA A 201 -10.91 -10.46 -8.99
CA ALA A 201 -11.59 -11.27 -7.99
C ALA A 201 -12.35 -10.39 -6.99
N LYS A 202 -13.60 -10.75 -6.69
CA LYS A 202 -14.43 -10.05 -5.70
C LYS A 202 -14.04 -10.45 -4.28
N SER A 203 -13.97 -9.47 -3.39
CA SER A 203 -13.74 -9.69 -1.95
C SER A 203 -14.74 -8.95 -1.08
N ALA A 204 -15.17 -9.60 0.00
CA ALA A 204 -16.08 -9.05 0.99
C ALA A 204 -15.35 -8.60 2.27
N ASN A 205 -14.21 -9.20 2.57
CA ASN A 205 -13.40 -8.92 3.76
C ASN A 205 -11.94 -8.69 3.40
N LEU A 206 -11.26 -7.99 4.30
CA LEU A 206 -9.83 -7.68 4.23
C LEU A 206 -9.20 -7.98 5.58
N GLY A 207 -8.30 -8.97 5.62
CA GLY A 207 -7.38 -9.14 6.74
C GLY A 207 -6.29 -8.08 6.65
N VAL A 208 -6.12 -7.30 7.72
CA VAL A 208 -5.05 -6.30 7.86
C VAL A 208 -4.13 -6.72 8.99
N ILE A 209 -2.89 -7.03 8.66
CA ILE A 209 -1.87 -7.48 9.60
C ILE A 209 -0.88 -6.34 9.82
N MET A 210 -0.86 -5.80 11.04
CA MET A 210 0.15 -4.82 11.44
C MET A 210 1.45 -5.52 11.79
N VAL A 211 2.58 -4.85 11.57
CA VAL A 211 3.92 -5.41 11.79
C VAL A 211 4.76 -4.53 12.70
N ASP A 212 5.79 -5.11 13.29
CA ASP A 212 6.80 -4.35 14.04
C ASP A 212 8.00 -3.96 13.17
N LYS A 213 8.99 -3.30 13.80
CA LYS A 213 10.21 -2.82 13.14
C LYS A 213 10.96 -3.91 12.35
N ASN A 214 10.86 -5.18 12.76
CA ASN A 214 11.51 -6.32 12.13
C ASN A 214 10.60 -7.00 11.09
N ASN A 215 9.53 -6.33 10.69
CA ASN A 215 8.51 -6.81 9.76
C ASN A 215 7.79 -8.09 10.25
N GLN A 216 7.71 -8.28 11.57
CA GLN A 216 7.02 -9.41 12.18
C GLN A 216 5.59 -9.04 12.55
N SER A 217 4.64 -9.95 12.32
CA SER A 217 3.22 -9.74 12.62
C SER A 217 2.96 -9.41 14.09
N LYS A 218 2.06 -8.44 14.32
CA LYS A 218 1.56 -8.01 15.65
C LYS A 218 0.04 -8.11 15.75
N GLY A 219 -0.52 -9.09 15.04
CA GLY A 219 -1.95 -9.39 15.02
C GLY A 219 -2.65 -8.93 13.75
N GLU A 220 -3.78 -9.56 13.48
CA GLU A 220 -4.64 -9.33 12.32
C GLU A 220 -5.96 -8.70 12.76
N SER A 221 -6.47 -7.77 11.97
CA SER A 221 -7.84 -7.25 12.06
C SER A 221 -8.57 -7.56 10.77
N THR A 222 -9.72 -8.21 10.85
CA THR A 222 -10.59 -8.43 9.69
C THR A 222 -11.56 -7.26 9.54
N LEU A 223 -11.49 -6.58 8.40
CA LEU A 223 -12.34 -5.44 8.07
C LEU A 223 -13.36 -5.82 6.99
N LYS A 224 -14.57 -5.27 7.09
CA LYS A 224 -15.56 -5.39 6.01
C LYS A 224 -15.21 -4.42 4.90
N LEU A 225 -15.05 -4.93 3.69
CA LEU A 225 -14.79 -4.10 2.52
C LEU A 225 -16.06 -3.38 2.05
N PRO A 226 -15.92 -2.21 1.40
CA PRO A 226 -16.99 -1.61 0.62
C PRO A 226 -17.60 -2.60 -0.38
N ALA A 227 -18.88 -2.41 -0.70
CA ALA A 227 -19.56 -3.24 -1.69
C ALA A 227 -18.84 -3.17 -3.04
N GLU A 228 -18.91 -4.26 -3.82
CA GLU A 228 -18.28 -4.34 -5.14
C GLU A 228 -16.77 -4.03 -5.14
N THR A 229 -16.04 -4.45 -4.10
CA THR A 229 -14.57 -4.40 -4.11
C THR A 229 -14.02 -5.57 -4.91
N TYR A 230 -13.28 -5.26 -5.98
CA TYR A 230 -12.57 -6.22 -6.82
C TYR A 230 -11.08 -5.94 -6.76
N THR A 231 -10.26 -6.98 -6.75
CA THR A 231 -8.80 -6.87 -6.81
C THR A 231 -8.23 -7.76 -7.89
N ASP A 232 -7.10 -7.36 -8.46
CA ASP A 232 -6.31 -8.19 -9.36
C ASP A 232 -4.86 -8.32 -8.88
N GLY A 233 -4.02 -9.00 -9.66
CA GLY A 233 -2.61 -9.20 -9.36
C GLY A 233 -1.71 -7.97 -9.58
N LEU A 234 -2.24 -6.84 -10.05
CA LEU A 234 -1.49 -5.59 -10.28
C LEU A 234 -1.71 -4.54 -9.20
N GLY A 235 -2.74 -4.69 -8.36
CA GLY A 235 -2.93 -3.80 -7.23
C GLY A 235 -1.87 -3.97 -6.14
N PHE A 236 -1.85 -3.01 -5.22
CA PHE A 236 -0.82 -2.92 -4.19
C PHE A 236 -1.31 -2.16 -2.96
N VAL A 237 -0.57 -2.27 -1.86
CA VAL A 237 -0.70 -1.44 -0.67
C VAL A 237 0.53 -0.56 -0.46
N THR A 238 0.33 0.67 -0.03
CA THR A 238 1.44 1.58 0.30
C THR A 238 1.91 1.41 1.75
N TYR A 239 3.12 1.89 2.04
CA TYR A 239 3.58 2.04 3.42
C TYR A 239 2.68 3.02 4.18
N TRP A 240 2.61 2.90 5.51
CA TRP A 240 1.90 3.88 6.32
C TRP A 240 2.48 5.30 6.12
N GLN A 241 1.60 6.25 5.81
CA GLN A 241 1.89 7.66 5.59
C GLN A 241 1.27 8.52 6.69
N SER A 242 1.85 9.71 6.90
CA SER A 242 1.34 10.70 7.85
C SER A 242 0.05 11.39 7.40
N ASP A 243 -0.21 11.40 6.10
CA ASP A 243 -1.34 12.10 5.50
C ASP A 243 -1.95 11.31 4.34
N VAL A 244 -3.19 11.67 4.00
CA VAL A 244 -4.00 10.98 2.99
C VAL A 244 -3.44 11.19 1.58
N GLN A 245 -2.90 12.36 1.27
CA GLN A 245 -2.41 12.68 -0.08
C GLN A 245 -1.22 11.79 -0.42
N SER A 246 -0.25 11.70 0.49
CA SER A 246 0.91 10.82 0.35
C SER A 246 0.50 9.35 0.23
N ALA A 247 -0.58 8.93 0.89
CA ALA A 247 -1.06 7.55 0.83
C ALA A 247 -1.72 7.20 -0.51
N LEU A 248 -2.30 8.18 -1.20
CA LEU A 248 -3.16 8.01 -2.38
C LEU A 248 -2.56 8.60 -3.67
N MET A 249 -1.29 9.01 -3.67
CA MET A 249 -0.65 9.59 -4.85
C MET A 249 -0.07 8.57 -5.83
N TYR A 250 -0.24 7.28 -5.55
CA TYR A 250 0.32 6.16 -6.33
C TYR A 250 -0.77 5.47 -7.14
#